data_AF-A0A9D6G3A8-F1
#
_entry.id   AF-A0A9D6G3A8-F1
#
_cell.length_a   1.000
_cell.length_b   1.000
_cell.length_c   1.000
_cell.angle_alpha   90.00
_cell.angle_beta   90.00
_cell.angle_gamma   90.00
#
_symmetry.space_group_name_H-M   'P 1'
#
loop_
_entity.id
_entity.type
_entity.pdbx_description
1 polymer ?
#
loop_
_entity_poly.entity_id
_entity_poly.type
_entity_poly.pdbx_seq_one_letter_code
_entity_poly.pdbx_strand_id
1 'polypeptide(L)'
;MRAIIWSFAAASLALLVPAPRIGIAHSDHQAGGPAAAEARAAPPAPAGNERWRARYFPNVPLVTHAGKTVRLYDDLLKGRRVVINLVYTQCQDLCPLETARLVQVQRLLGEGVGKDIHFYSISIDPERDTPAVLKAYMEKYGVGPGWTFLTGKKADIALIAKKFGLSSITDAADRDGHLPSLMVGNEPAGLWMRNSAVDNPRFLATKISTFLLGREAEGLLSSESYAQARPIEGLEAGSYLFRTRCAACHTIGGGDGIGPDLAGVASARDRAWLARYIRTPDKVLAGKDPIATALFARYKGVRMPNLRLGDGDVELLIRYLEAQARHEPQRKASAGR
;
A
#
# COMPACT_ATOMS: atom_id res chain seq x y z
N MET A 1 -38.54 67.94 -57.33
CA MET A 1 -37.47 68.46 -56.43
C MET A 1 -36.93 67.24 -55.67
N ARG A 2 -35.83 66.56 -56.03
CA ARG A 2 -34.39 66.90 -56.04
C ARG A 2 -33.84 67.41 -54.70
N ALA A 3 -33.09 66.55 -54.00
CA ALA A 3 -31.84 66.78 -53.24
C ALA A 3 -31.46 65.42 -52.59
N ILE A 4 -30.55 64.58 -53.11
CA ILE A 4 -29.08 64.66 -53.21
C ILE A 4 -28.42 65.23 -51.94
N ILE A 5 -27.97 64.35 -51.03
CA ILE A 5 -26.83 64.62 -50.15
C ILE A 5 -25.92 63.39 -50.07
N TRP A 6 -24.72 63.66 -50.58
CA TRP A 6 -23.42 63.00 -50.65
C TRP A 6 -22.98 61.96 -49.61
N SER A 7 -22.43 60.87 -50.16
CA SER A 7 -21.49 59.94 -49.53
C SER A 7 -20.17 60.61 -49.15
N PHE A 8 -19.64 60.29 -47.97
CA PHE A 8 -18.22 60.35 -47.68
C PHE A 8 -17.74 58.98 -47.20
N ALA A 9 -16.72 58.48 -47.90
CA ALA A 9 -15.99 57.27 -47.59
C ALA A 9 -15.05 57.49 -46.40
N ALA A 10 -14.97 56.50 -45.51
CA ALA A 10 -13.82 56.30 -44.64
C ALA A 10 -13.42 54.82 -44.73
N ALA A 11 -12.47 54.54 -45.62
CA ALA A 11 -11.80 53.24 -45.68
C ALA A 11 -10.79 53.16 -44.54
N SER A 12 -11.08 52.34 -43.52
CA SER A 12 -10.07 51.87 -42.56
C SER A 12 -9.56 50.50 -43.01
N LEU A 13 -8.38 50.51 -43.62
CA LEU A 13 -7.60 49.33 -43.97
C LEU A 13 -6.95 48.80 -42.68
N ALA A 14 -7.58 47.85 -42.00
CA ALA A 14 -6.95 47.09 -40.94
C ALA A 14 -6.12 45.94 -41.56
N LEU A 15 -4.81 46.14 -41.63
CA LEU A 15 -3.83 45.10 -41.96
C LEU A 15 -3.94 43.96 -40.94
N LEU A 16 -4.40 42.80 -41.41
CA LEU A 16 -4.38 41.55 -40.66
C LEU A 16 -2.93 41.07 -40.55
N VAL A 17 -2.27 41.31 -39.42
CA VAL A 17 -0.99 40.67 -39.11
C VAL A 17 -1.30 39.29 -38.51
N PRO A 18 -0.91 38.18 -39.14
CA PRO A 18 -1.10 36.86 -38.54
C PRO A 18 -0.16 36.71 -37.34
N ALA A 19 -0.73 36.46 -36.15
CA ALA A 19 0.04 36.09 -34.98
C ALA A 19 0.82 34.78 -35.24
N PRO A 20 2.08 34.66 -34.78
CA PRO A 20 2.84 33.42 -34.95
C PRO A 20 2.18 32.32 -34.11
N ARG A 21 1.76 31.25 -34.78
CA ARG A 21 1.39 29.99 -34.13
C ARG A 21 2.67 29.41 -33.52
N ILE A 22 2.81 29.51 -32.20
CA ILE A 22 3.77 28.70 -31.46
C ILE A 22 3.22 27.26 -31.52
N GLY A 23 3.69 26.49 -32.50
CA GLY A 23 3.47 25.07 -32.57
C GLY A 23 4.24 24.41 -31.43
N ILE A 24 3.53 24.02 -30.37
CA ILE A 24 4.04 22.98 -29.47
C ILE A 24 3.98 21.70 -30.30
N ALA A 25 5.15 21.22 -30.71
CA ALA A 25 5.27 19.91 -31.35
C ALA A 25 4.82 18.86 -30.33
N HIS A 26 3.61 18.34 -30.49
CA HIS A 26 3.24 17.05 -29.94
C HIS A 26 4.00 16.00 -30.75
N SER A 27 5.04 15.42 -30.17
CA SER A 27 5.67 14.23 -30.71
C SER A 27 4.62 13.12 -30.69
N ASP A 28 4.08 12.80 -31.85
CA ASP A 28 3.27 11.59 -32.05
C ASP A 28 4.16 10.37 -31.76
N HIS A 29 4.07 9.84 -30.55
CA HIS A 29 4.54 8.49 -30.26
C HIS A 29 3.60 7.51 -30.95
N GLN A 30 3.91 7.19 -32.21
CA GLN A 30 3.33 6.05 -32.90
C GLN A 30 3.61 4.80 -32.06
N ALA A 31 2.52 4.12 -31.67
CA ALA A 31 2.56 2.83 -31.00
C ALA A 31 3.16 1.79 -31.96
N GLY A 32 4.46 1.51 -31.79
CA GLY A 32 5.08 0.31 -32.36
C GLY A 32 4.48 -0.92 -31.70
N GLY A 33 3.99 -1.86 -32.51
CA GLY A 33 3.41 -3.13 -32.05
C GLY A 33 4.39 -3.97 -31.21
N PRO A 34 3.89 -4.98 -30.47
CA PRO A 34 4.69 -5.71 -29.50
C PRO A 34 5.71 -6.59 -30.22
N ALA A 35 6.96 -6.12 -30.27
CA ALA A 35 8.08 -7.03 -30.43
C ALA A 35 8.15 -7.88 -29.16
N ALA A 36 8.06 -9.21 -29.32
CA ALA A 36 8.18 -10.16 -28.22
C ALA A 36 9.48 -9.86 -27.45
N ALA A 37 9.33 -9.34 -26.23
CA ALA A 37 10.44 -9.03 -25.35
C ALA A 37 10.99 -10.37 -24.82
N GLU A 38 12.04 -10.88 -25.45
CA GLU A 38 12.89 -11.87 -24.82
C GLU A 38 13.40 -11.29 -23.49
N ALA A 39 13.24 -12.05 -22.41
CA ALA A 39 13.71 -11.72 -21.08
C ALA A 39 15.24 -11.52 -21.09
N ARG A 40 15.68 -10.29 -21.34
CA ARG A 40 17.09 -9.92 -21.22
C ARG A 40 17.41 -9.76 -19.74
N ALA A 41 18.36 -10.57 -19.27
CA ALA A 41 18.86 -10.52 -17.90
C ALA A 41 19.24 -9.08 -17.51
N ALA A 42 18.87 -8.69 -16.28
CA ALA A 42 19.23 -7.40 -15.71
C ALA A 42 20.74 -7.14 -15.88
N PRO A 43 21.16 -5.91 -16.22
CA PRO A 43 22.56 -5.59 -16.39
C PRO A 43 23.34 -5.92 -15.09
N PRO A 44 24.52 -6.55 -15.19
CA PRO A 44 25.29 -6.93 -14.02
C PRO A 44 25.65 -5.69 -13.20
N ALA A 45 25.61 -5.86 -11.88
CA ALA A 45 26.08 -4.87 -10.92
C ALA A 45 27.46 -4.34 -11.34
N PRO A 46 27.76 -3.03 -11.21
CA PRO A 46 29.11 -2.53 -11.48
C PRO A 46 30.12 -3.28 -10.62
N ALA A 47 31.01 -4.03 -11.28
CA ALA A 47 32.02 -4.85 -10.64
C ALA A 47 32.96 -3.96 -9.81
N GLY A 48 32.97 -4.15 -8.49
CA GLY A 48 33.82 -3.39 -7.56
C GLY A 48 33.15 -3.00 -6.24
N ASN A 49 31.81 -3.01 -6.15
CA ASN A 49 31.08 -2.64 -4.93
C ASN A 49 30.61 -3.84 -4.08
N GLU A 50 30.75 -5.08 -4.55
CA GLU A 50 30.25 -6.28 -3.87
C GLU A 50 30.86 -6.44 -2.48
N ARG A 51 32.16 -6.16 -2.34
CA ARG A 51 32.87 -6.20 -1.07
C ARG A 51 32.32 -5.16 -0.07
N TRP A 52 31.85 -4.00 -0.53
CA TRP A 52 31.25 -2.98 0.34
C TRP A 52 29.81 -3.34 0.71
N ARG A 53 29.02 -3.85 -0.23
CA ARG A 53 27.64 -4.32 0.00
C ARG A 53 27.59 -5.48 1.01
N ALA A 54 28.43 -6.49 0.82
CA ALA A 54 28.56 -7.64 1.74
C ALA A 54 29.05 -7.26 3.15
N ARG A 55 29.74 -6.12 3.31
CA ARG A 55 30.20 -5.62 4.61
C ARG A 55 29.22 -4.67 5.29
N TYR A 56 28.30 -4.07 4.55
CA TYR A 56 27.34 -3.14 5.11
C TYR A 56 26.22 -3.85 5.86
N PHE A 57 25.59 -4.84 5.21
CA PHE A 57 24.51 -5.63 5.80
C PHE A 57 25.07 -6.73 6.69
N PRO A 58 24.50 -6.95 7.89
CA PRO A 58 24.92 -8.03 8.75
C PRO A 58 24.55 -9.38 8.11
N ASN A 59 25.40 -10.39 8.28
CA ASN A 59 25.15 -11.75 7.78
C ASN A 59 24.81 -12.71 8.94
N VAL A 60 23.94 -12.23 9.84
CA VAL A 60 23.51 -12.94 11.04
C VAL A 60 22.54 -14.08 10.70
N PRO A 61 22.53 -15.17 11.49
CA PRO A 61 21.56 -16.25 11.31
C PRO A 61 20.17 -15.83 11.78
N LEU A 62 19.16 -16.19 11.01
CA LEU A 62 17.73 -16.06 11.30
C LEU A 62 17.05 -17.41 11.10
N VAL A 63 15.84 -17.55 11.64
CA VAL A 63 14.99 -18.73 11.51
C VAL A 63 13.70 -18.33 10.82
N THR A 64 13.35 -19.03 9.74
CA THR A 64 12.10 -18.78 9.02
C THR A 64 10.89 -19.34 9.78
N HIS A 65 9.68 -18.91 9.43
CA HIS A 65 8.41 -19.51 9.87
C HIS A 65 8.29 -21.03 9.58
N ALA A 66 9.11 -21.55 8.65
CA ALA A 66 9.20 -22.98 8.35
C ALA A 66 10.26 -23.73 9.21
N GLY A 67 10.92 -23.04 10.15
CA GLY A 67 11.95 -23.61 11.01
C GLY A 67 13.33 -23.73 10.36
N LYS A 68 13.53 -23.19 9.15
CA LYS A 68 14.82 -23.24 8.46
C LYS A 68 15.73 -22.11 8.95
N THR A 69 16.96 -22.45 9.31
CA THR A 69 18.01 -21.44 9.55
C THR A 69 18.55 -20.90 8.23
N VAL A 70 18.61 -19.58 8.12
CA VAL A 70 19.11 -18.84 6.96
C VAL A 70 20.02 -17.71 7.42
N ARG A 71 20.96 -17.27 6.59
CA ARG A 71 21.78 -16.09 6.83
C ARG A 71 21.20 -14.89 6.09
N LEU A 72 21.12 -13.76 6.79
CA LEU A 72 20.48 -12.57 6.25
C LEU A 72 21.06 -12.17 4.89
N TYR A 73 22.36 -11.96 4.77
CA TYR A 73 22.93 -11.48 3.50
C TYR A 73 22.98 -12.59 2.46
N ASP A 74 23.65 -13.71 2.77
CA ASP A 74 23.93 -14.75 1.78
C ASP A 74 22.67 -15.41 1.21
N ASP A 75 21.68 -15.71 2.05
CA ASP A 75 20.49 -16.44 1.62
C ASP A 75 19.35 -15.51 1.18
N LEU A 76 19.20 -14.35 1.83
CA LEU A 76 18.01 -13.49 1.68
C LEU A 76 18.25 -12.21 0.88
N LEU A 77 19.47 -11.68 0.80
CA LEU A 77 19.72 -10.38 0.14
C LEU A 77 20.57 -10.51 -1.11
N LYS A 78 21.64 -11.32 -1.08
CA LYS A 78 22.64 -11.40 -2.15
C LYS A 78 21.96 -11.76 -3.47
N GLY A 79 22.09 -10.88 -4.47
CA GLY A 79 21.51 -11.11 -5.79
C GLY A 79 19.99 -10.93 -5.88
N ARG A 80 19.32 -10.48 -4.80
CA ARG A 80 17.85 -10.42 -4.73
C ARG A 80 17.31 -8.99 -4.73
N ARG A 81 16.05 -8.89 -5.15
CA ARG A 81 15.21 -7.69 -5.00
C ARG A 81 14.22 -7.97 -3.86
N VAL A 82 14.20 -7.11 -2.85
CA VAL A 82 13.61 -7.43 -1.54
C VAL A 82 12.75 -6.29 -1.02
N VAL A 83 11.70 -6.66 -0.28
CA VAL A 83 10.89 -5.75 0.54
C VAL A 83 10.96 -6.27 1.97
N ILE A 84 11.45 -5.45 2.89
CA ILE A 84 11.72 -5.84 4.28
C ILE A 84 10.93 -4.91 5.20
N ASN A 85 10.16 -5.48 6.14
CA ASN A 85 9.63 -4.75 7.28
C ASN A 85 9.93 -5.48 8.59
N LEU A 86 9.80 -4.73 9.68
CA LEU A 86 9.77 -5.31 11.02
C LEU A 86 8.31 -5.57 11.40
N VAL A 87 8.07 -6.61 12.21
CA VAL A 87 6.72 -6.99 12.64
C VAL A 87 6.72 -7.45 14.08
N TYR A 88 5.59 -7.34 14.75
CA TYR A 88 5.35 -7.93 16.05
C TYR A 88 3.96 -8.55 16.07
N THR A 89 3.86 -9.88 16.23
CA THR A 89 2.57 -10.57 16.01
C THR A 89 1.49 -10.26 17.05
N GLN A 90 1.89 -9.83 18.25
CA GLN A 90 0.97 -9.47 19.33
C GLN A 90 0.72 -7.96 19.44
N CYS A 91 1.29 -7.15 18.53
CA CYS A 91 1.01 -5.72 18.47
C CYS A 91 -0.51 -5.49 18.29
N GLN A 92 -1.07 -4.61 19.11
CA GLN A 92 -2.50 -4.27 19.07
C GLN A 92 -2.78 -3.01 18.26
N ASP A 93 -1.75 -2.41 17.66
CA ASP A 93 -1.81 -1.13 16.96
C ASP A 93 -1.51 -1.29 15.45
N LEU A 94 -0.34 -0.85 14.98
CA LEU A 94 -0.06 -0.66 13.55
C LEU A 94 0.40 -1.92 12.82
N CYS A 95 1.08 -2.88 13.46
CA CYS A 95 1.61 -4.06 12.75
C CYS A 95 0.52 -4.91 12.05
N PRO A 96 -0.68 -5.12 12.64
CA PRO A 96 -1.82 -5.70 11.94
C PRO A 96 -2.21 -4.95 10.66
N LEU A 97 -2.20 -3.62 10.73
CA LEU A 97 -2.55 -2.74 9.60
C LEU A 97 -1.50 -2.79 8.49
N GLU A 98 -0.20 -2.82 8.85
CA GLU A 98 0.89 -2.98 7.90
C GLU A 98 0.81 -4.32 7.18
N THR A 99 0.62 -5.41 7.93
CA THR A 99 0.50 -6.75 7.35
C THR A 99 -0.69 -6.79 6.38
N ALA A 100 -1.83 -6.23 6.80
CA ALA A 100 -3.02 -6.12 5.95
C ALA A 100 -2.74 -5.36 4.64
N ARG A 101 -2.04 -4.23 4.74
CA ARG A 101 -1.72 -3.40 3.59
C ARG A 101 -0.75 -4.09 2.63
N LEU A 102 0.28 -4.73 3.17
CA LEU A 102 1.27 -5.46 2.38
C LEU A 102 0.68 -6.72 1.71
N VAL A 103 -0.33 -7.37 2.29
CA VAL A 103 -1.10 -8.42 1.59
C VAL A 103 -1.81 -7.85 0.36
N GLN A 104 -2.38 -6.64 0.44
CA GLN A 104 -2.96 -5.97 -0.73
C GLN A 104 -1.89 -5.67 -1.80
N VAL A 105 -0.70 -5.21 -1.38
CA VAL A 105 0.44 -4.98 -2.28
C VAL A 105 0.91 -6.28 -2.94
N GLN A 106 1.03 -7.38 -2.18
CA GLN A 106 1.40 -8.69 -2.71
C GLN A 106 0.43 -9.14 -3.80
N ARG A 107 -0.88 -8.96 -3.59
CA ARG A 107 -1.90 -9.29 -4.59
C ARG A 107 -1.77 -8.44 -5.85
N LEU A 108 -1.42 -7.16 -5.72
CA LEU A 108 -1.22 -6.26 -6.86
C LEU A 108 0.06 -6.57 -7.64
N LEU A 109 1.13 -6.99 -6.96
CA LEU A 109 2.39 -7.43 -7.59
C LEU A 109 2.28 -8.83 -8.21
N GLY A 110 1.28 -9.61 -7.80
CA GLY A 110 0.94 -10.90 -8.40
C GLY A 110 2.08 -11.91 -8.36
N GLU A 111 2.26 -12.65 -9.46
CA GLU A 111 3.27 -13.72 -9.57
C GLU A 111 4.73 -13.24 -9.50
N GLY A 112 4.98 -11.94 -9.65
CA GLY A 112 6.32 -11.37 -9.45
C GLY A 112 6.82 -11.57 -8.02
N VAL A 113 5.92 -11.71 -7.04
CA VAL A 113 6.29 -12.02 -5.65
C VAL A 113 6.71 -13.48 -5.52
N GLY A 114 7.95 -13.70 -5.08
CA GLY A 114 8.58 -15.02 -4.97
C GLY A 114 9.44 -15.41 -6.18
N LYS A 115 9.27 -14.74 -7.33
CA LYS A 115 10.11 -14.90 -8.52
C LYS A 115 11.11 -13.75 -8.63
N ASP A 116 10.60 -12.52 -8.80
CA ASP A 116 11.39 -11.32 -9.02
C ASP A 116 11.58 -10.49 -7.76
N ILE A 117 10.60 -10.52 -6.85
CA ILE A 117 10.57 -9.73 -5.62
C ILE A 117 10.33 -10.66 -4.43
N HIS A 118 11.15 -10.57 -3.39
CA HIS A 118 10.99 -11.36 -2.17
C HIS A 118 10.59 -10.48 -0.99
N PHE A 119 9.53 -10.88 -0.28
CA PHE A 119 9.07 -10.16 0.91
C PHE A 119 9.62 -10.83 2.17
N TYR A 120 10.09 -10.02 3.11
CA TYR A 120 10.61 -10.47 4.39
C TYR A 120 10.03 -9.64 5.54
N SER A 121 9.36 -10.31 6.47
CA SER A 121 8.93 -9.68 7.74
C SER A 121 9.73 -10.26 8.88
N ILE A 122 10.49 -9.42 9.57
CA ILE A 122 11.39 -9.85 10.66
C ILE A 122 10.75 -9.47 12.00
N SER A 123 10.51 -10.46 12.85
CA SER A 123 9.93 -10.22 14.16
C SER A 123 10.89 -9.42 15.06
N ILE A 124 10.35 -8.46 15.81
CA ILE A 124 11.06 -7.74 16.88
C ILE A 124 10.85 -8.33 18.28
N ASP A 125 9.95 -9.30 18.43
CA ASP A 125 9.68 -10.02 19.69
C ASP A 125 10.03 -11.52 19.57
N PRO A 126 11.32 -11.88 19.41
CA PRO A 126 11.72 -13.27 19.18
C PRO A 126 11.45 -14.20 20.37
N GLU A 127 11.23 -13.65 21.56
CA GLU A 127 10.90 -14.43 22.77
C GLU A 127 9.49 -15.05 22.67
N ARG A 128 8.60 -14.44 21.89
CA ARG A 128 7.21 -14.90 21.72
C ARG A 128 6.89 -15.34 20.29
N ASP A 129 7.50 -14.69 19.30
CA ASP A 129 7.28 -14.95 17.88
C ASP A 129 8.13 -16.13 17.40
N THR A 130 7.78 -17.33 17.86
CA THR A 130 8.36 -18.60 17.39
C THR A 130 7.96 -18.87 15.94
N PRO A 131 8.68 -19.74 15.20
CA PRO A 131 8.30 -20.10 13.82
C PRO A 131 6.84 -20.54 13.66
N ALA A 132 6.29 -21.29 14.63
CA ALA A 132 4.90 -21.72 14.63
C ALA A 132 3.92 -20.54 14.79
N VAL A 133 4.23 -19.58 15.67
CA VAL A 133 3.43 -18.36 15.86
C VAL A 133 3.46 -17.49 14.61
N LEU A 134 4.64 -17.33 13.98
CA LEU A 134 4.78 -16.60 12.72
C LEU A 134 3.97 -17.24 11.58
N LYS A 135 3.99 -18.57 11.48
CA LYS A 135 3.21 -19.30 10.48
C LYS A 135 1.70 -19.09 10.70
N ALA A 136 1.22 -19.22 11.93
CA ALA A 136 -0.18 -18.97 12.26
C ALA A 136 -0.60 -17.51 11.96
N TYR A 137 0.30 -16.55 12.19
CA TYR A 137 0.10 -15.15 11.84
C TYR A 137 -0.04 -14.97 10.32
N MET A 138 0.85 -15.58 9.52
CA MET A 138 0.76 -15.53 8.04
C MET A 138 -0.59 -16.07 7.53
N GLU A 139 -1.02 -17.23 8.03
CA GLU A 139 -2.29 -17.87 7.66
C GLU A 139 -3.52 -17.02 8.03
N LYS A 140 -3.44 -16.35 9.19
CA LYS A 140 -4.50 -15.45 9.67
C LYS A 140 -4.73 -14.27 8.73
N TYR A 141 -3.67 -13.63 8.22
CA TYR A 141 -3.76 -12.50 7.30
C TYR A 141 -3.86 -12.89 5.82
N GLY A 142 -3.70 -14.17 5.50
CA GLY A 142 -3.73 -14.65 4.11
C GLY A 142 -2.50 -14.21 3.32
N VAL A 143 -1.33 -14.25 3.96
CA VAL A 143 -0.03 -14.03 3.31
C VAL A 143 0.22 -15.13 2.28
N GLY A 144 0.44 -14.74 1.02
CA GLY A 144 0.70 -15.65 -0.10
C GLY A 144 2.17 -16.08 -0.23
N PRO A 145 2.49 -16.91 -1.23
CA PRO A 145 3.86 -17.37 -1.50
C PRO A 145 4.81 -16.19 -1.81
N GLY A 146 6.11 -16.45 -1.66
CA GLY A 146 7.16 -15.45 -1.90
C GLY A 146 7.38 -14.45 -0.76
N TRP A 147 6.63 -14.57 0.34
CA TRP A 147 6.79 -13.79 1.56
C TRP A 147 7.20 -14.68 2.74
N THR A 148 8.36 -14.42 3.33
CA THR A 148 8.91 -15.18 4.46
C THR A 148 8.92 -14.37 5.73
N PHE A 149 8.30 -14.89 6.79
CA PHE A 149 8.44 -14.36 8.14
C PHE A 149 9.66 -14.99 8.83
N LEU A 150 10.39 -14.18 9.59
CA LEU A 150 11.69 -14.52 10.20
C LEU A 150 11.73 -14.11 11.67
N THR A 151 12.45 -14.88 12.48
CA THR A 151 12.82 -14.57 13.87
C THR A 151 14.29 -14.89 14.10
N GLY A 152 14.85 -14.60 15.27
CA GLY A 152 16.27 -14.80 15.55
C GLY A 152 16.67 -14.34 16.94
N LYS A 153 17.96 -14.13 17.17
CA LYS A 153 18.42 -13.58 18.45
C LYS A 153 18.05 -12.10 18.53
N LYS A 154 17.61 -11.66 19.71
CA LYS A 154 17.24 -10.26 19.99
C LYS A 154 18.32 -9.25 19.58
N ALA A 155 19.58 -9.56 19.87
CA ALA A 155 20.71 -8.70 19.50
C ALA A 155 20.90 -8.61 17.97
N ASP A 156 20.69 -9.72 17.25
CA ASP A 156 20.81 -9.77 15.80
C ASP A 156 19.68 -8.97 15.13
N ILE A 157 18.45 -9.10 15.63
CA ILE A 157 17.30 -8.32 15.16
C ILE A 157 17.50 -6.82 15.43
N ALA A 158 18.00 -6.44 16.61
CA ALA A 158 18.30 -5.05 16.92
C ALA A 158 19.38 -4.47 15.97
N LEU A 159 20.40 -5.27 15.64
CA LEU A 159 21.42 -4.89 14.66
C LEU A 159 20.82 -4.70 13.26
N ILE A 160 19.93 -5.61 12.83
CA ILE A 160 19.20 -5.51 11.56
C ILE A 160 18.38 -4.23 11.52
N ALA A 161 17.53 -4.01 12.53
CA ALA A 161 16.67 -2.83 12.62
C ALA A 161 17.47 -1.53 12.49
N LYS A 162 18.61 -1.44 13.19
CA LYS A 162 19.52 -0.30 13.11
C LYS A 162 20.15 -0.14 11.72
N LYS A 163 20.63 -1.23 11.12
CA LYS A 163 21.31 -1.23 9.81
C LYS A 163 20.38 -0.87 8.65
N PHE A 164 19.11 -1.23 8.76
CA PHE A 164 18.09 -0.85 7.80
C PHE A 164 17.38 0.47 8.14
N GLY A 165 17.73 1.12 9.25
CA GLY A 165 17.07 2.37 9.67
C GLY A 165 15.56 2.20 9.90
N LEU A 166 15.17 1.03 10.41
CA LEU A 166 13.80 0.62 10.74
C LEU A 166 13.50 0.72 12.25
N SER A 167 14.43 1.29 13.02
CA SER A 167 14.26 1.61 14.44
C SER A 167 14.27 3.14 14.66
N SER A 168 13.39 3.65 15.51
CA SER A 168 13.38 5.01 16.06
C SER A 168 13.97 5.03 17.48
N ILE A 169 14.13 6.24 18.03
CA ILE A 169 14.42 6.46 19.44
C ILE A 169 13.16 6.06 20.21
N THR A 170 13.32 5.20 21.22
CA THR A 170 12.20 4.79 22.08
C THR A 170 11.85 5.89 23.08
N ASP A 171 10.55 6.07 23.34
CA ASP A 171 10.05 6.92 24.41
C ASP A 171 8.85 6.27 25.13
N ALA A 172 8.18 7.00 26.02
CA ALA A 172 7.05 6.47 26.78
C ALA A 172 5.84 6.12 25.89
N ALA A 173 5.70 6.78 24.73
CA ALA A 173 4.63 6.59 23.76
C ALA A 173 5.00 5.61 22.63
N ASP A 174 6.29 5.47 22.33
CA ASP A 174 6.88 4.54 21.35
C ASP A 174 7.91 3.64 22.07
N ARG A 175 7.39 2.67 22.85
CA ARG A 175 8.22 1.84 23.75
C ARG A 175 9.09 0.84 22.99
N ASP A 176 8.73 0.49 21.75
CA ASP A 176 9.45 -0.45 20.90
C ASP A 176 10.25 0.23 19.78
N GLY A 177 10.06 1.54 19.55
CA GLY A 177 10.86 2.30 18.60
C GLY A 177 10.59 1.83 17.17
N HIS A 178 9.37 1.34 16.91
CA HIS A 178 9.03 0.68 15.67
C HIS A 178 8.29 1.65 14.74
N LEU A 179 8.97 2.04 13.66
CA LEU A 179 8.36 2.81 12.59
C LEU A 179 7.64 1.88 11.61
N PRO A 180 6.41 2.22 11.15
CA PRO A 180 5.68 1.47 10.12
C PRO A 180 6.32 1.72 8.75
N SER A 181 7.56 1.25 8.59
CA SER A 181 8.45 1.54 7.47
C SER A 181 8.90 0.25 6.80
N LEU A 182 9.02 0.32 5.48
CA LEU A 182 9.59 -0.68 4.62
C LEU A 182 11.00 -0.23 4.23
N MET A 183 11.90 -1.20 4.14
CA MET A 183 13.09 -1.09 3.31
C MET A 183 12.84 -1.84 2.00
N VAL A 184 13.00 -1.16 0.88
CA VAL A 184 12.90 -1.76 -0.46
C VAL A 184 14.29 -1.71 -1.10
N GLY A 185 14.80 -2.86 -1.54
CA GLY A 185 16.19 -3.00 -2.00
C GLY A 185 16.33 -3.81 -3.28
N ASN A 186 17.08 -3.29 -4.24
CA ASN A 186 17.64 -4.04 -5.35
C ASN A 186 19.13 -4.24 -5.08
N GLU A 187 19.48 -5.38 -4.47
CA GLU A 187 20.84 -5.66 -4.02
C GLU A 187 21.85 -5.66 -5.18
N PRO A 188 21.58 -6.30 -6.34
CA PRO A 188 22.45 -6.22 -7.51
C PRO A 188 22.75 -4.79 -7.95
N ALA A 189 21.73 -3.93 -8.03
CA ALA A 189 21.90 -2.54 -8.45
C ALA A 189 22.49 -1.64 -7.35
N GLY A 190 22.57 -2.12 -6.10
CA GLY A 190 22.97 -1.32 -4.94
C GLY A 190 21.96 -0.22 -4.59
N LEU A 191 20.69 -0.37 -4.99
CA LEU A 191 19.65 0.63 -4.80
C LEU A 191 18.78 0.28 -3.59
N TRP A 192 18.60 1.23 -2.68
CA TRP A 192 17.80 1.06 -1.48
C TRP A 192 16.95 2.30 -1.22
N MET A 193 15.69 2.10 -0.80
CA MET A 193 14.80 3.18 -0.39
C MET A 193 14.00 2.80 0.85
N ARG A 194 13.62 3.80 1.64
CA ARG A 194 12.60 3.64 2.68
C ARG A 194 11.26 4.14 2.18
N ASN A 195 10.19 3.44 2.55
CA ASN A 195 8.82 3.86 2.28
C ASN A 195 7.91 3.52 3.46
N SER A 196 6.71 4.09 3.51
CA SER A 196 5.70 3.73 4.52
C SER A 196 5.11 2.34 4.24
N ALA A 197 4.94 1.53 5.28
CA ALA A 197 4.29 0.22 5.21
C ALA A 197 2.75 0.29 5.17
N VAL A 198 2.18 1.46 5.52
CA VAL A 198 0.73 1.68 5.60
C VAL A 198 0.16 2.51 4.46
N ASP A 199 1.01 2.86 3.49
CA ASP A 199 0.66 3.72 2.36
C ASP A 199 -0.40 3.11 1.43
N ASN A 200 -0.90 3.90 0.46
CA ASN A 200 -1.85 3.38 -0.52
C ASN A 200 -1.26 2.16 -1.25
N PRO A 201 -1.97 1.01 -1.31
CA PRO A 201 -1.39 -0.24 -1.79
C PRO A 201 -1.05 -0.21 -3.29
N ARG A 202 -1.82 0.53 -4.10
CA ARG A 202 -1.50 0.69 -5.54
C ARG A 202 -0.28 1.56 -5.72
N PHE A 203 -0.22 2.70 -5.04
CA PHE A 203 0.97 3.55 -5.08
C PHE A 203 2.22 2.80 -4.62
N LEU A 204 2.11 2.06 -3.52
CA LEU A 204 3.22 1.29 -2.98
C LEU A 204 3.64 0.15 -3.92
N ALA A 205 2.69 -0.61 -4.48
CA ALA A 205 2.98 -1.62 -5.51
C ALA A 205 3.69 -1.00 -6.71
N THR A 206 3.22 0.16 -7.18
CA THR A 206 3.85 0.90 -8.28
C THR A 206 5.26 1.33 -7.94
N LYS A 207 5.48 1.92 -6.76
CA LYS A 207 6.82 2.34 -6.34
C LYS A 207 7.77 1.16 -6.20
N ILE A 208 7.32 0.05 -5.61
CA ILE A 208 8.11 -1.17 -5.46
C ILE A 208 8.49 -1.73 -6.84
N SER A 209 7.52 -1.95 -7.74
CA SER A 209 7.81 -2.55 -9.04
C SER A 209 8.67 -1.64 -9.91
N THR A 210 8.34 -0.34 -10.03
CA THR A 210 9.16 0.59 -10.81
C THR A 210 10.58 0.72 -10.26
N PHE A 211 10.75 0.77 -8.93
CA PHE A 211 12.09 0.89 -8.34
C PHE A 211 12.91 -0.39 -8.46
N LEU A 212 12.31 -1.55 -8.21
CA LEU A 212 13.03 -2.82 -8.22
C LEU A 212 13.30 -3.34 -9.63
N LEU A 213 12.39 -3.09 -10.57
CA LEU A 213 12.36 -3.73 -11.89
C LEU A 213 12.61 -2.74 -13.05
N GLY A 214 12.45 -1.43 -12.84
CA GLY A 214 12.64 -0.43 -13.91
C GLY A 214 11.69 -0.67 -15.09
N ARG A 215 12.24 -0.77 -16.32
CA ARG A 215 11.44 -1.09 -17.53
C ARG A 215 10.88 -2.51 -17.54
N GLU A 216 11.44 -3.43 -16.75
CA GLU A 216 10.87 -4.78 -16.56
C GLU A 216 9.53 -4.73 -15.79
N ALA A 217 9.17 -3.58 -15.20
CA ALA A 217 7.86 -3.38 -14.60
C ALA A 217 6.74 -3.11 -15.64
N GLU A 218 7.08 -2.85 -16.91
CA GLU A 218 6.10 -2.64 -17.98
C GLU A 218 5.24 -3.91 -18.15
N GLY A 219 3.98 -3.84 -17.70
CA GLY A 219 3.04 -4.97 -17.70
C GLY A 219 2.64 -5.50 -16.31
N LEU A 220 3.39 -5.17 -15.24
CA LEU A 220 3.01 -5.50 -13.85
C LEU A 220 2.01 -4.51 -13.24
N LEU A 221 1.84 -3.35 -13.86
CA LEU A 221 0.88 -2.33 -13.45
C LEU A 221 0.03 -1.95 -14.67
N SER A 222 -1.26 -1.69 -14.43
CA SER A 222 -2.20 -1.24 -15.47
C SER A 222 -1.62 -0.06 -16.26
N SER A 223 -1.59 -0.18 -17.58
CA SER A 223 -1.19 0.85 -18.54
C SER A 223 -2.33 1.82 -18.86
N GLU A 224 -3.25 2.04 -17.91
CA GLU A 224 -4.37 2.97 -18.10
C GLU A 224 -3.85 4.37 -18.42
N SER A 225 -4.36 4.94 -19.49
CA SER A 225 -4.00 6.30 -19.92
C SER A 225 -4.42 7.29 -18.84
N TYR A 226 -3.62 8.33 -18.63
CA TYR A 226 -4.02 9.44 -17.76
C TYR A 226 -5.35 10.08 -18.19
N ALA A 227 -5.70 10.00 -19.49
CA ALA A 227 -7.00 10.44 -20.00
C ALA A 227 -8.19 9.64 -19.43
N GLN A 228 -7.95 8.44 -18.90
CA GLN A 228 -8.93 7.58 -18.23
C GLN A 228 -8.88 7.73 -16.70
N ALA A 229 -8.00 8.58 -16.17
CA ALA A 229 -7.94 8.84 -14.74
C ALA A 229 -9.30 9.39 -14.29
N ARG A 230 -9.93 8.67 -13.34
CA ARG A 230 -11.17 9.14 -12.73
C ARG A 230 -10.92 10.51 -12.08
N PRO A 231 -11.78 11.51 -12.31
CA PRO A 231 -11.68 12.77 -11.58
C PRO A 231 -11.69 12.48 -10.07
N ILE A 232 -10.97 13.29 -9.30
CA ILE A 232 -11.04 13.20 -7.83
C ILE A 232 -12.40 13.77 -7.41
N GLU A 233 -13.45 12.98 -7.60
CA GLU A 233 -14.80 13.31 -7.16
C GLU A 233 -14.93 12.98 -5.67
N GLY A 234 -15.56 13.88 -4.91
CA GLY A 234 -15.85 13.61 -3.50
C GLY A 234 -14.58 13.55 -2.63
N LEU A 235 -13.78 14.62 -2.65
CA LEU A 235 -12.83 14.97 -1.59
C LEU A 235 -13.56 15.34 -0.28
N GLU A 236 -14.62 14.62 0.05
CA GLU A 236 -15.31 14.69 1.33
C GLU A 236 -14.45 14.02 2.39
N ALA A 237 -14.34 14.67 3.55
CA ALA A 237 -13.49 14.22 4.64
C ALA A 237 -13.76 12.75 5.04
N GLY A 238 -15.02 12.29 5.02
CA GLY A 238 -15.37 10.90 5.31
C GLY A 238 -14.81 9.87 4.30
N SER A 239 -14.86 10.17 3.01
CA SER A 239 -14.28 9.32 1.95
C SER A 239 -12.75 9.24 2.08
N TYR A 240 -12.12 10.38 2.36
CA TYR A 240 -10.68 10.46 2.62
C TYR A 240 -10.27 9.63 3.85
N LEU A 241 -10.99 9.78 4.97
CA LEU A 241 -10.76 9.01 6.19
C LEU A 241 -10.93 7.51 5.93
N PHE A 242 -11.97 7.10 5.20
CA PHE A 242 -12.18 5.68 4.88
C PHE A 242 -11.00 5.10 4.09
N ARG A 243 -10.58 5.79 3.03
CA ARG A 243 -9.47 5.35 2.17
C ARG A 243 -8.15 5.22 2.93
N THR A 244 -7.88 6.14 3.85
CA THR A 244 -6.61 6.23 4.56
C THR A 244 -6.57 5.37 5.83
N ARG A 245 -7.72 5.16 6.50
CA ARG A 245 -7.78 4.50 7.82
C ARG A 245 -8.48 3.14 7.81
N CYS A 246 -9.43 2.90 6.91
CA CYS A 246 -10.29 1.72 6.95
C CYS A 246 -10.03 0.73 5.80
N ALA A 247 -9.68 1.23 4.61
CA ALA A 247 -9.60 0.45 3.37
C ALA A 247 -8.45 -0.59 3.31
N ALA A 248 -7.60 -0.68 4.34
CA ALA A 248 -6.64 -1.78 4.47
C ALA A 248 -7.33 -3.10 4.81
N CYS A 249 -8.38 -3.04 5.64
CA CYS A 249 -9.05 -4.22 6.18
C CYS A 249 -10.46 -4.39 5.64
N HIS A 250 -11.13 -3.28 5.32
CA HIS A 250 -12.54 -3.25 4.91
C HIS A 250 -12.70 -2.90 3.44
N THR A 251 -13.76 -3.42 2.84
CA THR A 251 -14.25 -2.98 1.53
C THR A 251 -15.70 -2.51 1.66
N ILE A 252 -16.25 -1.90 0.59
CA ILE A 252 -17.66 -1.49 0.54
C ILE A 252 -18.25 -2.09 -0.74
N GLY A 253 -18.94 -3.21 -0.60
CA GLY A 253 -19.51 -3.99 -1.71
C GLY A 253 -18.47 -4.83 -2.46
N GLY A 254 -17.28 -5.02 -1.88
CA GLY A 254 -16.21 -5.85 -2.45
C GLY A 254 -16.10 -7.23 -1.78
N GLY A 255 -16.89 -7.48 -0.75
CA GLY A 255 -16.87 -8.71 0.02
C GLY A 255 -15.93 -8.66 1.22
N ASP A 256 -16.02 -9.71 2.05
CA ASP A 256 -15.20 -9.87 3.25
C ASP A 256 -13.72 -10.00 2.89
N GLY A 257 -12.86 -9.43 3.74
CA GLY A 257 -11.40 -9.51 3.62
C GLY A 257 -10.77 -9.83 4.97
N ILE A 258 -9.82 -8.99 5.39
CA ILE A 258 -9.23 -9.07 6.73
C ILE A 258 -10.27 -8.68 7.79
N GLY A 259 -11.10 -7.69 7.47
CA GLY A 259 -12.33 -7.38 8.19
C GLY A 259 -13.58 -7.62 7.34
N PRO A 260 -14.78 -7.43 7.92
CA PRO A 260 -16.05 -7.50 7.21
C PRO A 260 -16.16 -6.48 6.08
N ASP A 261 -16.92 -6.82 5.03
CA ASP A 261 -17.47 -5.83 4.12
C ASP A 261 -18.40 -4.85 4.87
N LEU A 262 -18.34 -3.57 4.50
CA LEU A 262 -19.10 -2.51 5.16
C LEU A 262 -20.29 -2.00 4.33
N ALA A 263 -20.64 -2.63 3.21
CA ALA A 263 -21.88 -2.34 2.51
C ALA A 263 -23.08 -2.54 3.45
N GLY A 264 -23.95 -1.55 3.49
CA GLY A 264 -25.13 -1.55 4.37
C GLY A 264 -24.84 -1.51 5.87
N VAL A 265 -23.58 -1.39 6.32
CA VAL A 265 -23.26 -1.49 7.76
C VAL A 265 -23.95 -0.42 8.60
N ALA A 266 -24.10 0.78 8.05
CA ALA A 266 -24.76 1.89 8.71
C ALA A 266 -26.28 1.70 8.85
N SER A 267 -26.89 0.84 8.02
CA SER A 267 -28.29 0.44 8.16
C SER A 267 -28.43 -0.78 9.07
N ALA A 268 -27.41 -1.63 9.13
CA ALA A 268 -27.45 -2.90 9.86
C ALA A 268 -27.09 -2.79 11.35
N ARG A 269 -26.57 -1.65 11.81
CA ARG A 269 -26.08 -1.46 13.19
C ARG A 269 -26.56 -0.15 13.77
N ASP A 270 -26.78 -0.15 15.08
CA ASP A 270 -27.05 1.07 15.82
C ASP A 270 -25.90 2.07 15.64
N ARG A 271 -26.26 3.33 15.37
CA ARG A 271 -25.29 4.40 15.08
C ARG A 271 -24.35 4.64 16.26
N ALA A 272 -24.88 4.63 17.49
CA ALA A 272 -24.07 4.86 18.68
C ALA A 272 -23.12 3.68 18.94
N TRP A 273 -23.55 2.44 18.67
CA TRP A 273 -22.66 1.28 18.69
C TRP A 273 -21.54 1.40 17.65
N LEU A 274 -21.85 1.79 16.41
CA LEU A 274 -20.83 2.02 15.37
C LEU A 274 -19.81 3.07 15.80
N ALA A 275 -20.26 4.20 16.35
CA ALA A 275 -19.37 5.25 16.82
C ALA A 275 -18.42 4.76 17.91
N ARG A 276 -18.93 4.01 18.92
CA ARG A 276 -18.10 3.43 19.98
C ARG A 276 -17.10 2.41 19.42
N TYR A 277 -17.53 1.55 18.50
CA TYR A 277 -16.67 0.49 17.96
C TYR A 277 -15.57 1.06 17.06
N ILE A 278 -15.86 2.07 16.24
CA ILE A 278 -14.84 2.74 15.41
C ILE A 278 -13.82 3.51 16.28
N ARG A 279 -14.28 4.13 17.38
CA ARG A 279 -13.44 4.96 18.24
C ARG A 279 -12.53 4.15 19.17
N THR A 280 -13.08 3.12 19.80
CA THR A 280 -12.39 2.32 20.83
C THR A 280 -12.74 0.83 20.69
N PRO A 281 -12.36 0.17 19.58
CA PRO A 281 -12.69 -1.23 19.32
C PRO A 281 -12.12 -2.17 20.38
N ASP A 282 -10.95 -1.84 20.92
CA ASP A 282 -10.27 -2.55 22.01
C ASP A 282 -11.13 -2.62 23.29
N LYS A 283 -11.70 -1.49 23.71
CA LYS A 283 -12.55 -1.40 24.90
C LYS A 283 -13.87 -2.13 24.71
N VAL A 284 -14.46 -2.06 23.51
CA VAL A 284 -15.70 -2.77 23.20
C VAL A 284 -15.46 -4.29 23.24
N LEU A 285 -14.35 -4.76 22.68
CA LEU A 285 -13.98 -6.18 22.73
C LEU A 285 -13.62 -6.65 24.15
N ALA A 286 -12.86 -5.85 24.91
CA ALA A 286 -12.54 -6.15 26.30
C ALA A 286 -13.78 -6.19 27.21
N GLY A 287 -14.77 -5.35 26.91
CA GLY A 287 -16.10 -5.36 27.54
C GLY A 287 -16.96 -6.57 27.16
N LYS A 288 -16.46 -7.49 26.32
CA LYS A 288 -17.17 -8.70 25.86
C LYS A 288 -18.50 -8.39 25.16
N ASP A 289 -18.57 -7.29 24.43
CA ASP A 289 -19.73 -6.99 23.59
C ASP A 289 -20.03 -8.18 22.65
N PRO A 290 -21.28 -8.65 22.56
CA PRO A 290 -21.61 -9.88 21.84
C PRO A 290 -21.34 -9.77 20.34
N ILE A 291 -21.57 -8.59 19.74
CA ILE A 291 -21.33 -8.36 18.31
C ILE A 291 -19.81 -8.33 18.06
N ALA A 292 -19.06 -7.57 18.85
CA ALA A 292 -17.61 -7.49 18.72
C ALA A 292 -16.95 -8.87 18.92
N THR A 293 -17.41 -9.65 19.91
CA THR A 293 -16.87 -10.99 20.20
C THR A 293 -17.18 -11.96 19.05
N ALA A 294 -18.39 -11.92 18.50
CA ALA A 294 -18.75 -12.74 17.34
C ALA A 294 -17.94 -12.36 16.09
N LEU A 295 -17.75 -11.06 15.83
CA LEU A 295 -16.89 -10.58 14.74
C LEU A 295 -15.45 -11.04 14.95
N PHE A 296 -14.90 -10.88 16.15
CA PHE A 296 -13.54 -11.32 16.48
C PHE A 296 -13.34 -12.82 16.18
N ALA A 297 -14.29 -13.67 16.59
CA ALA A 297 -14.24 -15.10 16.28
C ALA A 297 -14.36 -15.37 14.77
N ARG A 298 -15.32 -14.72 14.08
CA ARG A 298 -15.56 -14.89 12.64
C ARG A 298 -14.33 -14.51 11.80
N TYR A 299 -13.62 -13.44 12.17
CA TYR A 299 -12.44 -12.95 11.45
C TYR A 299 -11.13 -13.44 12.09
N LYS A 300 -11.07 -14.73 12.46
CA LYS A 300 -9.85 -15.45 12.88
C LYS A 300 -9.07 -14.78 14.03
N GLY A 301 -9.78 -14.10 14.92
CA GLY A 301 -9.17 -13.36 16.03
C GLY A 301 -8.36 -12.14 15.57
N VAL A 302 -8.58 -11.60 14.37
CA VAL A 302 -8.02 -10.30 13.97
C VAL A 302 -8.73 -9.21 14.78
N ARG A 303 -7.97 -8.38 15.50
CA ARG A 303 -8.52 -7.23 16.23
C ARG A 303 -8.56 -6.03 15.31
N MET A 304 -9.65 -5.26 15.35
CA MET A 304 -9.68 -3.95 14.74
C MET A 304 -8.78 -3.02 15.57
N PRO A 305 -7.73 -2.41 14.97
CA PRO A 305 -6.78 -1.59 15.73
C PRO A 305 -7.40 -0.24 16.11
N ASN A 306 -6.82 0.41 17.12
CA ASN A 306 -7.17 1.77 17.48
C ASN A 306 -6.65 2.76 16.43
N LEU A 307 -7.55 3.29 15.60
CA LEU A 307 -7.20 4.22 14.53
C LEU A 307 -6.97 5.67 15.01
N ARG A 308 -7.10 5.90 16.33
CA ARG A 308 -6.92 7.21 17.00
C ARG A 308 -7.77 8.34 16.39
N LEU A 309 -9.00 8.00 16.01
CA LEU A 309 -9.96 8.92 15.41
C LEU A 309 -10.68 9.75 16.48
N GLY A 310 -10.85 11.05 16.22
CA GLY A 310 -11.67 11.93 17.05
C GLY A 310 -13.16 11.76 16.77
N ASP A 311 -14.03 12.32 17.61
CA ASP A 311 -15.48 12.23 17.43
C ASP A 311 -15.96 12.82 16.10
N GLY A 312 -15.35 13.92 15.65
CA GLY A 312 -15.63 14.51 14.35
C GLY A 312 -15.28 13.57 13.20
N ASP A 313 -14.14 12.89 13.26
CA ASP A 313 -13.71 11.94 12.23
C ASP A 313 -14.64 10.72 12.17
N VAL A 314 -15.05 10.20 13.33
CA VAL A 314 -16.00 9.08 13.45
C VAL A 314 -17.35 9.48 12.84
N GLU A 315 -17.84 10.67 13.13
CA GLU A 315 -19.08 11.20 12.56
C GLU A 315 -19.01 11.33 11.04
N LEU A 316 -17.90 11.87 10.51
CA LEU A 316 -17.67 11.99 9.07
C LEU A 316 -17.60 10.62 8.38
N LEU A 317 -16.95 9.64 9.00
CA LEU A 317 -16.89 8.26 8.50
C LEU A 317 -18.27 7.60 8.47
N ILE A 318 -19.06 7.72 9.53
CA ILE A 318 -20.39 7.12 9.58
C ILE A 318 -21.28 7.75 8.50
N ARG A 319 -21.27 9.08 8.34
CA ARG A 319 -22.01 9.75 7.25
C ARG A 319 -21.62 9.25 5.87
N TYR A 320 -20.32 9.04 5.66
CA TYR A 320 -19.83 8.47 4.41
C TYR A 320 -20.37 7.05 4.20
N LEU A 321 -20.34 6.17 5.22
CA LEU A 321 -20.88 4.81 5.13
C LEU A 321 -22.39 4.81 4.87
N GLU A 322 -23.14 5.73 5.47
CA GLU A 322 -24.58 5.94 5.19
C GLU A 322 -24.83 6.37 3.75
N ALA A 323 -24.00 7.27 3.22
CA ALA A 323 -24.08 7.67 1.83
C ALA A 323 -23.80 6.49 0.89
N GLN A 324 -22.78 5.67 1.19
CA GLN A 324 -22.49 4.49 0.38
C GLN A 324 -23.63 3.46 0.39
N ALA A 325 -24.31 3.26 1.52
CA ALA A 325 -25.47 2.37 1.62
C ALA A 325 -26.63 2.81 0.70
N ARG A 326 -26.85 4.11 0.54
CA ARG A 326 -27.88 4.65 -0.38
C ARG A 326 -27.56 4.40 -1.86
N HIS A 327 -26.29 4.26 -2.23
CA HIS A 327 -25.84 4.00 -3.60
C HIS A 327 -25.64 2.50 -3.91
N GLU A 328 -25.79 1.60 -2.94
CA GLU A 328 -25.63 0.15 -3.12
C GLU A 328 -26.57 -0.46 -4.18
N PRO A 329 -27.86 -0.06 -4.29
CA PRO A 329 -28.76 -0.57 -5.34
C PRO A 329 -28.28 -0.23 -6.75
N GLN A 330 -27.68 0.96 -6.94
CA GLN A 330 -27.17 1.42 -8.23
C GLN A 330 -25.90 0.67 -8.64
N ARG A 331 -25.03 0.32 -7.69
CA ARG A 331 -23.79 -0.44 -7.96
C ARG A 331 -24.07 -1.89 -8.35
N LYS A 332 -25.00 -2.56 -7.66
CA LYS A 332 -25.43 -3.92 -8.02
C LYS A 332 -26.06 -3.97 -9.41
N ALA A 333 -26.82 -2.95 -9.80
CA ALA A 333 -27.39 -2.82 -11.15
C ALA A 333 -26.34 -2.57 -12.26
N SER A 334 -25.20 -1.96 -11.93
CA SER A 334 -24.09 -1.77 -12.89
C SER A 334 -23.13 -2.95 -13.00
N ALA A 335 -23.02 -3.79 -11.96
CA ALA A 335 -22.12 -4.95 -11.94
C ALA A 335 -22.75 -6.24 -12.52
N GLY A 336 -24.07 -6.23 -12.76
CA GLY A 336 -24.81 -7.31 -13.41
C GLY A 336 -24.98 -7.13 -14.93
N ARG A 337 -24.14 -6.31 -15.57
CA ARG A 337 -24.04 -6.15 -17.03
C ARG A 337 -22.64 -6.53 -17.49
#